data_AF-A0A7V0ZIE1-F1
#
_entry.id   AF-A0A7V0ZIE1-F1
#
_cell.length_a   1.000
_cell.length_b   1.000
_cell.length_c   1.000
_cell.angle_alpha   90.00
_cell.angle_beta   90.00
_cell.angle_gamma   90.00
#
_symmetry.space_group_name_H-M   'P 1'
#
loop_
_entity.id
_entity.type
_entity.pdbx_description
1 polymer ?
#
loop_
_entity_poly.entity_id
_entity_poly.type
_entity_poly.pdbx_seq_one_letter_code
_entity_poly.pdbx_strand_id
1 'polypeptide(L)'
;VKQNPQNINEKYKIVLPVTLQDVMAHIQRVLHFTFLFSQDDLDNNKEDWNQQEGSNAWAIAPSRSASGNAMLLANPHLYWGDLFTWFEVHLNLPDANIYGASLVGTPALGITFNEYLGYTHTVNTIDGADLFELTLVNGGYEFDGEIKAFKIDSVELKIKSGDSLQTELFIVKKSIHGPVVDEKNGKGLALRVVALYASQLFKERWEMATSTSLAEFEASMKSLQTPLFPVMYADNKGNILHLFGGQTPKRPPGDYDWTGVVPGNTSETLWNEVHSYEELPRILNPESGWLQNANDPPWTTTFPVEIDPNDYPDYMSPRKMGFRAQRSARMLEDDNSITYDELVEYKFSTQMELADRVLDDLLDAASIASDKEIKNAVRVLNRWNRTTDNASRGSVLFKHWVDDMNFPDDFALQWNERSPTQLPDGLKDRTMAVNRLYGAAKEVKEKYGRLDVFWGEVFRLQRDSLDLPANGAPGDPYGVFRTSYFRPIDNDKQTLIAGDTYVAVIEFGDSIKANGVIGYGNFSQEGSIHRTDQLKLYSDKKLRPIHFYRKDVEENVVERTTF
;
A
#
# COMPACT_ATOMS: atom_id res chain seq x y z
N VAL A 1 9.39 6.24 30.16
CA VAL A 1 9.47 5.10 31.12
C VAL A 1 9.59 5.58 32.57
N LYS A 2 10.69 6.21 32.99
CA LYS A 2 10.93 6.58 34.40
C LYS A 2 9.84 7.47 35.01
N GLN A 3 9.27 8.39 34.24
CA GLN A 3 8.24 9.32 34.71
C GLN A 3 6.81 8.72 34.72
N ASN A 4 6.54 7.70 33.90
CA ASN A 4 5.20 7.12 33.72
C ASN A 4 5.23 5.58 33.64
N PRO A 5 5.80 4.86 34.62
CA PRO A 5 5.92 3.40 34.57
C PRO A 5 4.56 2.67 34.58
N GLN A 6 3.52 3.30 35.13
CA GLN A 6 2.15 2.79 35.17
C GLN A 6 1.49 2.71 33.79
N ASN A 7 2.00 3.46 32.80
CA ASN A 7 1.47 3.45 31.44
C ASN A 7 2.05 2.30 30.59
N ILE A 8 2.91 1.46 31.15
CA ILE A 8 3.56 0.34 30.46
C ILE A 8 2.95 -0.96 30.98
N ASN A 9 2.31 -1.71 30.09
CA ASN A 9 1.76 -3.02 30.43
C ASN A 9 2.87 -3.93 30.97
N GLU A 10 2.60 -4.63 32.08
CA GLU A 10 3.58 -5.48 32.78
C GLU A 10 4.28 -6.47 31.85
N LYS A 11 3.56 -7.05 30.87
CA LYS A 11 4.13 -8.01 29.93
C LYS A 11 5.26 -7.45 29.06
N TYR A 12 5.30 -6.13 28.85
CA TYR A 12 6.29 -5.46 28.01
C TYR A 12 7.45 -4.85 28.80
N LYS A 13 7.38 -4.80 30.14
CA LYS A 13 8.46 -4.21 30.95
C LYS A 13 9.79 -4.96 30.82
N ILE A 14 9.74 -6.25 30.50
CA ILE A 14 10.93 -7.08 30.25
C ILE A 14 11.79 -6.60 29.07
N VAL A 15 11.20 -5.83 28.14
CA VAL A 15 11.89 -5.28 26.96
C VAL A 15 12.75 -4.05 27.31
N LEU A 16 12.56 -3.46 28.50
CA LEU A 16 13.25 -2.23 28.88
C LEU A 16 14.63 -2.49 29.49
N PRO A 17 15.62 -1.60 29.26
CA PRO A 17 15.54 -0.39 28.42
C PRO A 17 15.71 -0.68 26.92
N VAL A 18 14.96 0.05 26.08
CA VAL A 18 15.15 0.05 24.63
C VAL A 18 16.40 0.84 24.26
N THR A 19 17.16 0.33 23.31
CA THR A 19 18.41 0.90 22.78
C THR A 19 18.26 1.34 21.33
N LEU A 20 19.27 2.04 20.80
CA LEU A 20 19.30 2.39 19.37
C LEU A 20 19.32 1.14 18.48
N GLN A 21 19.98 0.07 18.91
CA GLN A 21 20.03 -1.18 18.15
C GLN A 21 18.64 -1.81 18.01
N ASP A 22 17.80 -1.74 19.05
CA ASP A 22 16.42 -2.23 18.98
C ASP A 22 15.58 -1.43 17.98
N VAL A 23 15.79 -0.11 17.94
CA VAL A 23 15.13 0.79 16.97
C VAL A 23 15.56 0.46 15.53
N MET A 24 16.87 0.31 15.29
CA MET A 24 17.40 -0.09 13.98
C MET A 24 16.85 -1.47 13.56
N ALA A 25 16.86 -2.45 14.47
CA ALA A 25 16.40 -3.80 14.22
C ALA A 25 14.90 -3.86 13.91
N HIS A 26 14.08 -3.07 14.63
CA HIS A 26 12.65 -2.96 14.36
C HIS A 26 12.38 -2.48 12.93
N ILE A 27 13.13 -1.49 12.46
CA ILE A 27 12.87 -0.89 11.13
C ILE A 27 13.39 -1.76 10.02
N GLN A 28 14.54 -2.41 10.22
CA GLN A 28 14.99 -3.45 9.31
C GLN A 28 13.97 -4.58 9.23
N ARG A 29 13.39 -5.02 10.37
CA ARG A 29 12.32 -6.01 10.36
C ARG A 29 11.12 -5.52 9.54
N VAL A 30 10.60 -4.33 9.84
CA VAL A 30 9.41 -3.79 9.19
C VAL A 30 9.64 -3.57 7.69
N LEU A 31 10.69 -2.85 7.30
CA LEU A 31 10.89 -2.47 5.90
C LEU A 31 11.51 -3.61 5.07
N HIS A 32 12.48 -4.33 5.61
CA HIS A 32 13.22 -5.33 4.82
C HIS A 32 12.59 -6.72 4.89
N PHE A 33 12.06 -7.09 6.05
CA PHE A 33 11.57 -8.46 6.32
C PHE A 33 10.06 -8.51 6.60
N THR A 34 9.32 -7.51 6.14
CA THR A 34 7.86 -7.50 6.14
C THR A 34 7.35 -6.85 4.86
N PHE A 35 7.80 -5.63 4.54
CA PHE A 35 7.40 -4.98 3.28
C PHE A 35 8.14 -5.49 2.03
N LEU A 36 9.47 -5.59 2.09
CA LEU A 36 10.26 -5.98 0.90
C LEU A 36 10.22 -7.49 0.62
N PHE A 37 10.36 -8.29 1.66
CA PHE A 37 10.26 -9.75 1.59
C PHE A 37 9.77 -10.29 2.93
N SER A 38 8.70 -11.05 2.96
CA SER A 38 8.07 -11.56 4.17
C SER A 38 8.19 -13.10 4.27
N GLN A 39 7.85 -13.64 5.44
CA GLN A 39 7.68 -15.09 5.58
C GLN A 39 6.57 -15.61 4.68
N ASP A 40 5.50 -14.83 4.50
CA ASP A 40 4.40 -15.19 3.60
C ASP A 40 4.90 -15.29 2.15
N ASP A 41 5.84 -14.46 1.71
CA ASP A 41 6.43 -14.57 0.36
C ASP A 41 7.29 -15.84 0.21
N LEU A 42 7.98 -16.24 1.27
CA LEU A 42 8.69 -17.52 1.30
C LEU A 42 7.71 -18.71 1.24
N ASP A 43 6.60 -18.64 1.96
CA ASP A 43 5.60 -19.69 2.04
C ASP A 43 4.75 -19.77 0.76
N ASN A 44 4.38 -18.62 0.17
CA ASN A 44 3.47 -18.45 -0.97
C ASN A 44 4.17 -18.48 -2.34
N ASN A 45 5.50 -18.61 -2.41
CA ASN A 45 6.18 -19.17 -3.59
C ASN A 45 5.74 -20.63 -3.92
N LYS A 46 4.65 -21.10 -3.28
CA LYS A 46 3.87 -22.30 -3.55
C LYS A 46 2.35 -22.10 -3.75
N GLU A 47 1.77 -20.89 -3.74
CA GLU A 47 0.43 -20.50 -4.26
C GLU A 47 -0.12 -19.21 -3.58
N ASP A 48 -0.52 -18.23 -4.40
CA ASP A 48 -1.40 -17.04 -4.21
C ASP A 48 -1.26 -16.06 -3.03
N TRP A 49 -1.18 -14.77 -3.38
CA TRP A 49 -1.02 -13.60 -2.51
C TRP A 49 -2.35 -13.11 -1.91
N ASN A 50 -2.36 -12.88 -0.60
CA ASN A 50 -3.37 -12.08 0.10
C ASN A 50 -2.71 -11.05 1.03
N GLN A 51 -1.65 -10.37 0.56
CA GLN A 51 -1.15 -9.19 1.26
C GLN A 51 -2.10 -8.01 0.99
N GLN A 52 -2.77 -7.54 2.03
CA GLN A 52 -3.78 -6.47 2.00
C GLN A 52 -3.14 -5.07 2.07
N GLU A 53 -2.01 -4.89 1.40
CA GLU A 53 -1.27 -3.64 1.35
C GLU A 53 -1.56 -2.92 0.04
N GLY A 54 -1.85 -1.63 0.13
CA GLY A 54 -2.09 -0.75 -0.99
C GLY A 54 -1.74 0.68 -0.61
N SER A 55 -1.78 1.61 -1.54
CA SER A 55 -1.64 3.04 -1.30
C SER A 55 -2.13 3.80 -2.52
N ASN A 56 -2.57 5.04 -2.34
CA ASN A 56 -2.70 6.00 -3.42
C ASN A 56 -1.78 7.19 -3.15
N ALA A 57 -1.20 7.75 -4.20
CA ALA A 57 -0.48 9.00 -4.15
C ALA A 57 -0.74 9.80 -5.42
N TRP A 58 -1.05 11.09 -5.28
CA TRP A 58 -1.17 12.04 -6.39
C TRP A 58 -0.30 13.25 -6.18
N ALA A 59 0.28 13.79 -7.25
CA ALA A 59 0.86 15.12 -7.28
C ALA A 59 0.24 15.91 -8.44
N ILE A 60 -0.22 17.13 -8.16
CA ILE A 60 -0.91 18.02 -9.09
C ILE A 60 -0.05 19.25 -9.28
N ALA A 61 0.32 19.55 -10.52
CA ALA A 61 1.08 20.74 -10.86
C ALA A 61 0.17 21.99 -10.88
N PRO A 62 0.74 23.20 -10.76
CA PRO A 62 0.02 24.46 -10.92
C PRO A 62 -0.88 24.56 -12.16
N SER A 63 -0.46 23.96 -13.28
CA SER A 63 -1.22 23.97 -14.54
C SER A 63 -2.52 23.16 -14.50
N ARG A 64 -2.68 22.30 -13.49
CA ARG A 64 -3.86 21.46 -13.26
C ARG A 64 -4.63 21.81 -12.00
N SER A 65 -4.16 22.78 -11.22
CA SER A 65 -4.85 23.23 -10.03
C SER A 65 -5.57 24.55 -10.27
N ALA A 66 -6.78 24.68 -9.72
CA ALA A 66 -7.56 25.91 -9.83
C ALA A 66 -6.89 27.12 -9.16
N SER A 67 -6.07 26.87 -8.13
CA SER A 67 -5.36 27.91 -7.38
C SER A 67 -4.02 28.31 -8.00
N GLY A 68 -3.48 27.52 -8.94
CA GLY A 68 -2.13 27.69 -9.46
C GLY A 68 -1.02 27.24 -8.51
N ASN A 69 -1.34 26.51 -7.45
CA ASN A 69 -0.36 25.93 -6.52
C ASN A 69 -0.22 24.42 -6.75
N ALA A 70 0.94 23.85 -6.46
CA ALA A 70 1.07 22.39 -6.47
C ALA A 70 0.28 21.76 -5.30
N MET A 71 -0.26 20.57 -5.51
CA MET A 71 -0.94 19.80 -4.46
C MET A 71 -0.42 18.37 -4.38
N LEU A 72 -0.47 17.78 -3.19
CA LEU A 72 -0.06 16.41 -2.91
C LEU A 72 -1.15 15.67 -2.14
N LEU A 73 -1.44 14.44 -2.54
CA LEU A 73 -2.26 13.49 -1.81
C LEU A 73 -1.39 12.35 -1.28
N ALA A 74 -1.38 12.17 0.04
CA ALA A 74 -0.79 11.02 0.72
C ALA A 74 -1.89 10.09 1.24
N ASN A 75 -1.86 8.82 0.87
CA ASN A 75 -2.89 7.87 1.28
C ASN A 75 -2.39 6.40 1.30
N PRO A 76 -1.57 6.01 2.28
CA PRO A 76 -1.23 4.60 2.52
C PRO A 76 -2.44 3.75 2.93
N HIS A 77 -2.50 2.52 2.42
CA HIS A 77 -3.49 1.50 2.78
C HIS A 77 -2.83 0.30 3.44
N LEU A 78 -2.94 0.20 4.76
CA LEU A 78 -2.33 -0.87 5.53
C LEU A 78 -3.30 -1.39 6.59
N TYR A 79 -2.91 -2.48 7.25
CA TYR A 79 -3.62 -2.97 8.42
C TYR A 79 -3.72 -1.90 9.52
N TRP A 80 -4.89 -1.82 10.15
CA TRP A 80 -5.19 -0.90 11.25
C TRP A 80 -4.64 -1.44 12.59
N GLY A 81 -3.33 -1.74 12.63
CA GLY A 81 -2.66 -2.20 13.84
C GLY A 81 -1.22 -2.68 13.63
N ASP A 82 -0.58 -3.01 14.76
CA ASP A 82 0.78 -3.57 14.87
C ASP A 82 1.84 -2.79 14.07
N LEU A 83 2.68 -3.48 13.29
CA LEU A 83 3.82 -2.95 12.53
C LEU A 83 3.45 -1.87 11.50
N PHE A 84 2.17 -1.80 11.14
CA PHE A 84 1.63 -0.92 10.11
C PHE A 84 0.92 0.32 10.67
N THR A 85 0.98 0.52 11.99
CA THR A 85 0.33 1.66 12.64
C THR A 85 1.11 2.94 12.33
N TRP A 86 0.46 3.90 11.68
CA TRP A 86 0.97 5.25 11.49
C TRP A 86 0.74 6.10 12.75
N PHE A 87 1.70 6.98 13.01
CA PHE A 87 1.70 7.97 14.07
C PHE A 87 2.06 9.32 13.48
N GLU A 88 1.14 10.27 13.60
CA GLU A 88 1.27 11.62 13.07
C GLU A 88 1.98 12.53 14.06
N VAL A 89 2.98 13.26 13.56
CA VAL A 89 3.91 14.06 14.35
C VAL A 89 4.25 15.35 13.62
N HIS A 90 4.39 16.41 14.41
CA HIS A 90 4.95 17.69 13.99
C HIS A 90 6.25 17.95 14.76
N LEU A 91 7.37 18.10 14.06
CA LEU A 91 8.66 18.47 14.63
C LEU A 91 9.03 19.88 14.17
N ASN A 92 9.01 20.82 15.11
CA ASN A 92 9.43 22.21 14.89
C ASN A 92 10.73 22.45 15.68
N LEU A 93 11.84 22.39 14.97
CA LEU A 93 13.21 22.50 15.44
C LEU A 93 13.81 23.84 14.99
N PRO A 94 14.95 24.28 15.55
CA PRO A 94 15.59 25.53 15.13
C PRO A 94 15.84 25.64 13.62
N ASP A 95 16.20 24.52 12.99
CA ASP A 95 16.63 24.47 11.59
C ASP A 95 15.69 23.64 10.69
N ALA A 96 14.54 23.17 11.21
CA ALA A 96 13.60 22.35 10.46
C ALA A 96 12.17 22.43 11.01
N ASN A 97 11.18 22.59 10.13
CA ASN A 97 9.76 22.52 10.47
C ASN A 97 9.08 21.44 9.61
N ILE A 98 8.93 20.24 10.14
CA ILE A 98 8.48 19.07 9.38
C ILE A 98 7.23 18.46 10.02
N TYR A 99 6.22 18.21 9.20
CA TYR A 99 4.95 17.60 9.60
C TYR A 99 4.73 16.32 8.80
N GLY A 100 4.19 15.29 9.43
CA GLY A 100 3.83 14.10 8.69
C GLY A 100 3.49 12.90 9.56
N ALA A 101 3.71 11.71 9.01
CA ALA A 101 3.44 10.44 9.69
C ALA A 101 4.64 9.49 9.61
N SER A 102 4.79 8.69 10.67
CA SER A 102 5.79 7.64 10.80
C SER A 102 5.14 6.33 11.24
N LEU A 103 5.68 5.18 10.82
CA LEU A 103 5.29 3.90 11.41
C LEU A 103 5.78 3.84 12.86
N VAL A 104 4.92 3.41 13.79
CA VAL A 104 5.25 3.34 15.21
C VAL A 104 6.56 2.57 15.44
N GLY A 105 7.48 3.19 16.17
CA GLY A 105 8.84 2.67 16.41
C GLY A 105 9.91 3.19 15.45
N THR A 106 9.53 3.94 14.41
CA THR A 106 10.46 4.56 13.46
C THR A 106 10.73 6.02 13.86
N PRO A 107 12.00 6.41 14.16
CA PRO A 107 12.38 7.76 14.55
C PRO A 107 12.55 8.73 13.36
N ALA A 108 12.01 8.40 12.19
CA ALA A 108 12.05 9.22 10.99
C ALA A 108 10.66 9.20 10.32
N LEU A 109 10.21 10.36 9.85
CA LEU A 109 8.94 10.47 9.13
C LEU A 109 9.06 9.76 7.77
N GLY A 110 8.02 8.99 7.42
CA GLY A 110 7.91 8.33 6.12
C GLY A 110 7.14 9.18 5.12
N ILE A 111 6.02 9.77 5.54
CA ILE A 111 5.25 10.73 4.75
C ILE A 111 5.47 12.07 5.40
N THR A 112 5.92 13.07 4.63
CA THR A 112 6.37 14.35 5.21
C THR A 112 6.06 15.52 4.29
N PHE A 113 5.76 16.67 4.88
CA PHE A 113 5.83 17.97 4.23
C PHE A 113 6.40 19.04 5.15
N ASN A 114 6.94 20.10 4.53
CA ASN A 114 7.40 21.33 5.16
C ASN A 114 6.91 22.53 4.31
N GLU A 115 7.40 23.75 4.58
CA GLU A 115 7.03 24.96 3.83
C GLU A 115 7.44 24.94 2.35
N TYR A 116 8.40 24.08 2.00
CA TYR A 116 9.02 24.04 0.69
C TYR A 116 8.44 22.93 -0.17
N LEU A 117 8.28 21.74 0.40
CA LEU A 117 7.96 20.53 -0.33
C LEU A 117 7.21 19.52 0.53
N GLY A 118 6.64 18.51 -0.13
CA GLY A 118 6.19 17.30 0.53
C GLY A 118 6.32 16.08 -0.36
N TYR A 119 6.35 14.93 0.29
CA TYR A 119 6.41 13.64 -0.37
C TYR A 119 5.62 12.58 0.38
N THR A 120 5.17 11.58 -0.38
CA THR A 120 4.53 10.39 0.13
C THR A 120 5.05 9.16 -0.61
N HIS A 121 4.74 8.00 -0.06
CA HIS A 121 5.07 6.71 -0.62
C HIS A 121 3.83 5.92 -1.00
N THR A 122 4.00 5.03 -1.96
CA THR A 122 3.13 3.88 -2.19
C THR A 122 3.97 2.60 -2.06
N VAL A 123 3.38 1.43 -2.29
CA VAL A 123 4.11 0.16 -2.45
C VAL A 123 4.28 -0.11 -3.95
N ASN A 124 5.51 -0.38 -4.40
CA ASN A 124 5.78 -0.76 -5.79
C ASN A 124 5.84 -2.27 -5.98
N THR A 125 5.81 -2.64 -7.26
CA THR A 125 6.10 -3.97 -7.81
C THR A 125 7.59 -4.30 -7.86
N ILE A 126 8.43 -3.64 -7.04
CA ILE A 126 9.86 -3.90 -7.04
C ILE A 126 10.13 -5.33 -6.57
N ASP A 127 10.97 -6.02 -7.32
CA ASP A 127 11.46 -7.34 -6.97
C ASP A 127 12.91 -7.19 -6.47
N GLY A 128 13.05 -7.05 -5.14
CA GLY A 128 14.33 -6.82 -4.46
C GLY A 128 14.88 -8.02 -3.70
N ALA A 129 14.33 -9.22 -3.93
CA ALA A 129 14.78 -10.44 -3.26
C ALA A 129 14.62 -11.65 -4.19
N ASP A 130 15.59 -12.56 -4.17
CA ASP A 130 15.54 -13.78 -4.97
C ASP A 130 15.83 -15.02 -4.11
N LEU A 131 15.18 -16.13 -4.46
CA LEU A 131 15.42 -17.45 -3.87
C LEU A 131 16.25 -18.32 -4.82
N PHE A 132 17.37 -18.82 -4.32
CA PHE A 132 18.31 -19.64 -5.08
C PHE A 132 18.22 -21.11 -4.66
N GLU A 133 17.91 -22.01 -5.60
CA GLU A 133 17.92 -23.45 -5.35
C GLU A 133 19.36 -23.99 -5.32
N LEU A 134 19.80 -24.40 -4.14
CA LEU A 134 21.07 -25.07 -3.92
C LEU A 134 20.92 -26.58 -4.08
N THR A 135 21.88 -27.21 -4.75
CA THR A 135 22.05 -28.67 -4.71
C THR A 135 22.95 -29.04 -3.53
N LEU A 136 22.38 -29.69 -2.50
CA LEU A 136 23.09 -30.02 -1.27
C LEU A 136 23.89 -31.32 -1.44
N VAL A 137 25.20 -31.25 -1.24
CA VAL A 137 26.11 -32.39 -1.45
C VAL A 137 27.18 -32.40 -0.37
N ASN A 138 27.39 -33.55 0.28
CA ASN A 138 28.47 -33.79 1.25
C ASN A 138 28.56 -32.73 2.37
N GLY A 139 27.43 -32.22 2.86
CA GLY A 139 27.38 -31.17 3.89
C GLY A 139 27.69 -29.75 3.39
N GLY A 140 27.91 -29.59 2.09
CA GLY A 140 28.02 -28.31 1.39
C GLY A 140 26.96 -28.17 0.29
N TYR A 141 27.25 -27.37 -0.71
CA TYR A 141 26.40 -27.16 -1.89
C TYR A 141 27.26 -27.09 -3.16
N GLU A 142 26.70 -27.53 -4.29
CA GLU A 142 27.35 -27.39 -5.59
C GLU A 142 27.26 -25.94 -6.09
N PHE A 143 28.37 -25.43 -6.64
CA PHE A 143 28.45 -24.12 -7.29
C PHE A 143 29.53 -24.13 -8.37
N ASP A 144 29.15 -23.88 -9.62
CA ASP A 144 30.01 -23.93 -10.82
C ASP A 144 30.81 -25.24 -10.94
N GLY A 145 30.16 -26.37 -10.62
CA GLY A 145 30.75 -27.71 -10.66
C GLY A 145 31.66 -28.06 -9.47
N GLU A 146 31.84 -27.16 -8.51
CA GLU A 146 32.59 -27.42 -7.26
C GLU A 146 31.67 -27.56 -6.05
N ILE A 147 32.06 -28.37 -5.07
CA ILE A 147 31.36 -28.42 -3.78
C ILE A 147 31.92 -27.33 -2.86
N LYS A 148 31.10 -26.34 -2.52
CA LYS A 148 31.42 -25.26 -1.57
C LYS A 148 30.88 -25.61 -0.19
N ALA A 149 31.64 -25.26 0.86
CA ALA A 149 31.17 -25.37 2.23
C ALA A 149 30.23 -24.21 2.59
N PHE A 150 29.25 -24.47 3.46
CA PHE A 150 28.48 -23.40 4.09
C PHE A 150 29.33 -22.63 5.09
N LYS A 151 29.10 -21.32 5.19
CA LYS A 151 29.46 -20.58 6.39
C LYS A 151 28.40 -20.87 7.46
N ILE A 152 28.83 -21.28 8.64
CA ILE A 152 27.95 -21.63 9.76
C ILE A 152 28.06 -20.53 10.83
N ASP A 153 26.93 -19.91 11.14
CA ASP A 153 26.76 -19.06 12.32
C ASP A 153 25.76 -19.75 13.28
N SER A 154 25.72 -19.32 14.54
CA SER A 154 24.72 -19.79 15.49
C SER A 154 24.25 -18.68 16.42
N VAL A 155 22.99 -18.77 16.85
CA VAL A 155 22.35 -17.82 17.77
C VAL A 155 21.69 -18.62 18.89
N GLU A 156 21.97 -18.25 20.14
CA GLU A 156 21.24 -18.79 21.29
C GLU A 156 19.89 -18.10 21.45
N LEU A 157 18.81 -18.86 21.31
CA LEU A 157 17.44 -18.39 21.51
C LEU A 157 16.96 -18.85 22.89
N LYS A 158 16.49 -17.90 23.71
CA LYS A 158 15.86 -18.20 24.99
C LYS A 158 14.35 -18.31 24.79
N ILE A 159 13.84 -19.53 24.79
CA ILE A 159 12.43 -19.85 24.58
C ILE A 159 11.74 -19.99 25.93
N LYS A 160 10.65 -19.25 26.12
CA LYS A 160 9.83 -19.32 27.34
C LYS A 160 8.88 -20.51 27.28
N SER A 161 8.93 -21.37 28.29
CA SER A 161 8.01 -22.49 28.49
C SER A 161 7.49 -22.45 29.94
N GLY A 162 6.22 -22.04 30.10
CA GLY A 162 5.65 -21.68 31.39
C GLY A 162 6.44 -20.55 32.07
N ASP A 163 6.92 -20.81 33.29
CA ASP A 163 7.75 -19.88 34.07
C ASP A 163 9.26 -20.10 33.87
N SER A 164 9.65 -21.03 32.98
CA SER A 164 11.05 -21.36 32.69
C SER A 164 11.54 -20.82 31.35
N LEU A 165 12.85 -20.61 31.23
CA LEU A 165 13.52 -20.30 29.97
C LEU A 165 14.39 -21.50 29.56
N GLN A 166 14.14 -22.04 28.36
CA GLN A 166 14.98 -23.03 27.70
C GLN A 166 15.88 -22.31 26.70
N THR A 167 17.14 -22.73 26.59
CA THR A 167 18.06 -22.19 25.58
C THR A 167 18.16 -23.19 24.44
N GLU A 168 17.83 -22.74 23.24
CA GLU A 168 18.00 -23.49 22.00
C GLU A 168 19.07 -22.83 21.14
N LEU A 169 19.93 -23.65 20.52
CA LEU A 169 20.93 -23.16 19.59
C LEU A 169 20.37 -23.20 18.18
N PHE A 170 20.11 -22.04 17.61
CA PHE A 170 19.66 -21.89 16.23
C PHE A 170 20.87 -21.80 15.30
N ILE A 171 20.98 -22.73 14.35
CA ILE A 171 22.08 -22.78 13.39
C ILE A 171 21.67 -22.05 12.11
N VAL A 172 22.50 -21.13 11.65
CA VAL A 172 22.31 -20.39 10.41
C VAL A 172 23.38 -20.81 9.40
N LYS A 173 22.97 -21.50 8.33
CA LYS A 173 23.85 -21.81 7.20
C LYS A 173 23.78 -20.68 6.18
N LYS A 174 24.92 -20.31 5.60
CA LYS A 174 25.01 -19.29 4.55
C LYS A 174 25.78 -19.84 3.36
N SER A 175 25.18 -19.77 2.18
CA SER A 175 25.85 -19.99 0.90
C SER A 175 26.46 -18.68 0.39
N ILE A 176 27.00 -18.68 -0.82
CA ILE A 176 27.45 -17.47 -1.52
C ILE A 176 26.29 -16.50 -1.82
N HIS A 177 25.07 -17.04 -2.00
CA HIS A 177 23.87 -16.25 -2.28
C HIS A 177 23.36 -15.53 -1.04
N GLY A 178 23.28 -16.25 0.09
CA GLY A 178 22.79 -15.73 1.37
C GLY A 178 22.44 -16.83 2.38
N PRO A 179 21.68 -16.50 3.45
CA PRO A 179 21.21 -17.49 4.40
C PRO A 179 20.32 -18.55 3.74
N VAL A 180 20.50 -19.81 4.13
CA VAL A 180 19.61 -20.91 3.74
C VAL A 180 18.36 -20.86 4.61
N VAL A 181 17.20 -20.67 3.97
CA VAL A 181 15.90 -20.45 4.63
C VAL A 181 15.00 -21.69 4.62
N ASP A 182 15.25 -22.63 3.71
CA ASP A 182 14.57 -23.94 3.68
C ASP A 182 15.52 -25.03 3.18
N GLU A 183 15.32 -26.28 3.62
CA GLU A 183 16.05 -27.47 3.16
C GLU A 183 15.10 -28.67 3.06
N LYS A 184 15.02 -29.28 1.87
CA LYS A 184 14.19 -30.45 1.63
C LYS A 184 14.74 -31.32 0.52
N ASN A 185 14.71 -32.64 0.71
CA ASN A 185 15.04 -33.65 -0.32
C ASN A 185 16.39 -33.43 -1.03
N GLY A 186 17.43 -33.05 -0.29
CA GLY A 186 18.77 -32.79 -0.86
C GLY A 186 18.90 -31.45 -1.60
N LYS A 187 17.91 -30.57 -1.47
CA LYS A 187 17.92 -29.20 -1.99
C LYS A 187 17.82 -28.20 -0.84
N GLY A 188 18.36 -27.00 -1.03
CA GLY A 188 18.21 -25.87 -0.12
C GLY A 188 17.75 -24.63 -0.86
N LEU A 189 17.06 -23.71 -0.18
CA LEU A 189 16.72 -22.39 -0.70
C LEU A 189 17.57 -21.35 0.01
N ALA A 190 18.37 -20.59 -0.73
CA ALA A 190 19.12 -19.46 -0.19
C ALA A 190 18.46 -18.14 -0.59
N LEU A 191 18.23 -17.28 0.40
CA LEU A 191 17.61 -15.97 0.19
C LEU A 191 18.68 -14.90 0.00
N ARG A 192 18.55 -14.09 -1.04
CA ARG A 192 19.37 -12.90 -1.26
C ARG A 192 18.46 -11.68 -1.38
N VAL A 193 18.75 -10.60 -0.63
CA VAL A 193 17.89 -9.41 -0.55
C VAL A 193 18.73 -8.15 -0.69
N VAL A 194 18.28 -7.20 -1.51
CA VAL A 194 18.95 -5.90 -1.72
C VAL A 194 19.08 -5.08 -0.44
N ALA A 195 18.12 -5.22 0.47
CA ALA A 195 18.09 -4.45 1.70
C ALA A 195 19.31 -4.65 2.62
N LEU A 196 20.14 -5.67 2.37
CA LEU A 196 21.44 -5.80 3.03
C LEU A 196 22.44 -4.68 2.67
N TYR A 197 22.20 -3.95 1.57
CA TYR A 197 22.97 -2.78 1.14
C TYR A 197 22.40 -1.45 1.66
N ALA A 198 21.24 -1.46 2.32
CA ALA A 198 20.53 -0.29 2.84
C ALA A 198 20.78 -0.11 4.35
N SER A 199 21.85 0.62 4.70
CA SER A 199 22.24 0.87 6.11
C SER A 199 22.02 2.31 6.58
N GLN A 200 21.81 3.24 5.65
CA GLN A 200 21.69 4.68 5.93
C GLN A 200 20.25 5.20 5.74
N LEU A 201 19.24 4.33 5.88
CA LEU A 201 17.83 4.68 5.68
C LEU A 201 17.38 5.93 6.46
N PHE A 202 17.85 6.08 7.71
CA PHE A 202 17.53 7.25 8.51
C PHE A 202 18.14 8.54 8.01
N LYS A 203 19.37 8.46 7.53
CA LYS A 203 20.04 9.63 6.98
C LYS A 203 19.29 10.10 5.74
N GLU A 204 18.97 9.17 4.83
CA GLU A 204 18.17 9.49 3.64
C GLU A 204 16.82 10.10 4.01
N ARG A 205 16.04 9.47 4.90
CA ARG A 205 14.72 10.02 5.31
C ARG A 205 14.82 11.38 5.99
N TRP A 206 15.86 11.61 6.78
CA TRP A 206 16.09 12.89 7.42
C TRP A 206 16.44 13.98 6.41
N GLU A 207 17.34 13.68 5.47
CA GLU A 207 17.74 14.59 4.40
C GLU A 207 16.56 14.90 3.46
N MET A 208 15.74 13.90 3.13
CA MET A 208 14.47 14.09 2.41
C MET A 208 13.53 15.05 3.15
N ALA A 209 13.25 14.79 4.43
CA ALA A 209 12.31 15.58 5.25
C ALA A 209 12.75 17.04 5.44
N THR A 210 14.07 17.28 5.51
CA THR A 210 14.65 18.60 5.77
C THR A 210 15.09 19.35 4.51
N SER A 211 14.92 18.74 3.33
CA SER A 211 15.20 19.39 2.05
C SER A 211 14.32 20.62 1.86
N THR A 212 14.89 21.64 1.21
CA THR A 212 14.24 22.92 0.92
C THR A 212 14.08 23.18 -0.58
N SER A 213 14.58 22.25 -1.41
CA SER A 213 14.48 22.30 -2.87
C SER A 213 14.43 20.91 -3.48
N LEU A 214 13.91 20.80 -4.70
CA LEU A 214 13.93 19.57 -5.49
C LEU A 214 15.36 19.00 -5.65
N ALA A 215 16.37 19.87 -5.84
CA ALA A 215 17.75 19.43 -6.03
C ALA A 215 18.33 18.78 -4.76
N GLU A 216 18.06 19.34 -3.57
CA GLU A 216 18.44 18.72 -2.29
C GLU A 216 17.68 17.40 -2.08
N PHE A 217 16.40 17.39 -2.42
CA PHE A 217 15.55 16.21 -2.30
C PHE A 217 16.04 15.07 -3.19
N GLU A 218 16.26 15.30 -4.49
CA GLU A 218 16.84 14.29 -5.39
C GLU A 218 18.22 13.83 -4.91
N ALA A 219 19.08 14.73 -4.45
CA ALA A 219 20.40 14.38 -3.93
C ALA A 219 20.33 13.40 -2.74
N SER A 220 19.35 13.58 -1.85
CA SER A 220 19.14 12.69 -0.70
C SER A 220 18.78 11.25 -1.10
N MET A 221 18.07 11.07 -2.21
CA MET A 221 17.58 9.76 -2.66
C MET A 221 18.56 9.02 -3.58
N LYS A 222 19.64 9.65 -4.06
CA LYS A 222 20.58 9.02 -5.00
C LYS A 222 21.22 7.74 -4.47
N SER A 223 21.32 7.60 -3.15
CA SER A 223 21.87 6.39 -2.52
C SER A 223 20.87 5.25 -2.36
N LEU A 224 19.58 5.48 -2.63
CA LEU A 224 18.50 4.47 -2.59
C LEU A 224 18.53 3.64 -1.29
N GLN A 225 18.70 4.29 -0.14
CA GLN A 225 18.79 3.65 1.18
C GLN A 225 17.43 3.24 1.72
N THR A 226 16.34 3.76 1.17
CA THR A 226 15.01 3.15 1.26
C THR A 226 14.94 2.10 0.16
N PRO A 227 15.01 0.78 0.48
CA PRO A 227 15.22 -0.26 -0.53
C PRO A 227 13.97 -0.55 -1.38
N LEU A 228 12.85 0.09 -1.07
CA LEU A 228 11.58 0.00 -1.78
C LEU A 228 10.79 1.31 -1.62
N PHE A 229 9.61 1.33 -2.23
CA PHE A 229 8.63 2.41 -2.29
C PHE A 229 8.89 3.44 -3.39
N PRO A 230 7.89 3.69 -4.25
CA PRO A 230 7.84 4.89 -5.04
C PRO A 230 7.83 6.14 -4.16
N VAL A 231 8.29 7.24 -4.74
CA VAL A 231 8.21 8.56 -4.16
C VAL A 231 7.33 9.41 -5.05
N MET A 232 6.26 9.97 -4.47
CA MET A 232 5.46 11.01 -5.08
C MET A 232 5.76 12.33 -4.36
N TYR A 233 6.07 13.38 -5.11
CA TYR A 233 6.59 14.65 -4.59
C TYR A 233 5.85 15.84 -5.21
N ALA A 234 5.68 16.89 -4.42
CA ALA A 234 5.26 18.22 -4.89
C ALA A 234 5.95 19.34 -4.08
N ASP A 235 6.13 20.52 -4.69
CA ASP A 235 6.77 21.66 -4.01
C ASP A 235 6.12 23.03 -4.29
N ASN A 236 6.56 24.03 -3.52
CA ASN A 236 6.11 25.42 -3.63
C ASN A 236 6.66 26.18 -4.85
N LYS A 237 7.46 25.52 -5.70
CA LYS A 237 7.91 26.02 -7.00
C LYS A 237 7.12 25.43 -8.16
N GLY A 238 6.14 24.59 -7.86
CA GLY A 238 5.29 23.96 -8.86
C GLY A 238 5.85 22.67 -9.43
N ASN A 239 6.95 22.14 -8.86
CA ASN A 239 7.49 20.87 -9.32
C ASN A 239 6.66 19.72 -8.77
N ILE A 240 6.47 18.70 -9.60
CA ILE A 240 5.92 17.39 -9.22
C ILE A 240 6.82 16.28 -9.76
N LEU A 241 7.08 15.25 -8.95
CA LEU A 241 7.97 14.15 -9.30
C LEU A 241 7.35 12.82 -8.86
N HIS A 242 7.46 11.83 -9.74
CA HIS A 242 7.29 10.42 -9.40
C HIS A 242 8.58 9.68 -9.69
N LEU A 243 9.06 8.92 -8.71
CA LEU A 243 10.20 8.01 -8.82
C LEU A 243 9.73 6.60 -8.50
N PHE A 244 10.00 5.62 -9.36
CA PHE A 244 9.92 4.20 -9.02
C PHE A 244 11.09 3.81 -8.10
N GLY A 245 11.03 4.30 -6.87
CA GLY A 245 12.14 4.26 -5.91
C GLY A 245 12.40 2.89 -5.32
N GLY A 246 13.64 2.66 -4.88
CA GLY A 246 14.07 1.41 -4.28
C GLY A 246 15.34 0.86 -4.92
N GLN A 247 15.81 -0.27 -4.41
CA GLN A 247 16.99 -0.96 -4.91
C GLN A 247 16.57 -2.14 -5.79
N THR A 248 16.69 -2.02 -7.12
CA THR A 248 16.40 -3.13 -8.04
C THR A 248 17.69 -3.87 -8.37
N PRO A 249 17.80 -5.20 -8.16
CA PRO A 249 18.98 -5.98 -8.57
C PRO A 249 19.31 -5.81 -10.06
N LYS A 250 20.60 -5.64 -10.38
CA LYS A 250 21.09 -5.81 -11.77
C LYS A 250 21.26 -7.29 -12.05
N ARG A 251 20.21 -7.90 -12.58
CA ARG A 251 20.17 -9.32 -12.91
C ARG A 251 21.01 -9.60 -14.17
N PRO A 252 21.87 -10.63 -14.16
CA PRO A 252 22.60 -11.07 -15.33
C PRO A 252 21.66 -11.43 -16.50
N PRO A 253 22.14 -11.34 -17.75
CA PRO A 253 21.35 -11.77 -18.90
C PRO A 253 21.06 -13.28 -18.84
N GLY A 254 19.85 -13.66 -19.24
CA GLY A 254 19.39 -15.04 -19.27
C GLY A 254 17.87 -15.12 -19.24
N ASP A 255 17.33 -16.28 -19.56
CA ASP A 255 15.89 -16.56 -19.50
C ASP A 255 15.56 -17.21 -18.15
N TYR A 256 15.67 -16.42 -17.09
CA TYR A 256 15.38 -16.85 -15.72
C TYR A 256 14.11 -16.16 -15.22
N ASP A 257 13.24 -16.94 -14.59
CA ASP A 257 12.10 -16.39 -13.85
C ASP A 257 12.56 -15.95 -12.46
N TRP A 258 12.89 -14.66 -12.34
CA TRP A 258 13.32 -14.04 -11.08
C TRP A 258 12.18 -13.90 -10.07
N THR A 259 10.92 -14.05 -10.50
CA THR A 259 9.77 -14.00 -9.58
C THR A 259 9.57 -15.32 -8.82
N GLY A 260 10.29 -16.37 -9.22
CA GLY A 260 10.25 -17.70 -8.61
C GLY A 260 11.58 -18.11 -7.99
N VAL A 261 11.90 -19.40 -8.11
CA VAL A 261 13.16 -19.96 -7.61
C VAL A 261 14.17 -20.05 -8.76
N VAL A 262 15.31 -19.38 -8.61
CA VAL A 262 16.39 -19.34 -9.61
C VAL A 262 17.49 -20.36 -9.31
N PRO A 263 18.24 -20.82 -10.33
CA PRO A 263 19.36 -21.75 -10.13
C PRO A 263 20.41 -21.18 -9.16
N GLY A 264 20.69 -21.89 -8.06
CA GLY A 264 21.69 -21.50 -7.06
C GLY A 264 23.03 -22.22 -7.18
N ASN A 265 23.20 -23.07 -8.19
CA ASN A 265 24.41 -23.86 -8.44
C ASN A 265 25.36 -23.25 -9.47
N THR A 266 25.11 -22.02 -9.93
CA THR A 266 25.94 -21.33 -10.92
C THR A 266 26.16 -19.86 -10.59
N SER A 267 27.30 -19.31 -11.01
CA SER A 267 27.55 -17.87 -10.97
C SER A 267 26.78 -17.06 -12.02
N GLU A 268 26.20 -17.69 -13.04
CA GLU A 268 25.43 -17.00 -14.08
C GLU A 268 24.18 -16.28 -13.55
N THR A 269 23.65 -16.70 -12.39
CA THR A 269 22.48 -16.10 -11.72
C THR A 269 22.87 -15.23 -10.52
N LEU A 270 24.16 -15.16 -10.15
CA LEU A 270 24.60 -14.44 -8.96
C LEU A 270 24.75 -12.93 -9.25
N TRP A 271 23.71 -12.16 -8.93
CA TRP A 271 23.76 -10.69 -8.99
C TRP A 271 24.49 -10.09 -7.77
N ASN A 272 25.21 -8.99 -7.98
CA ASN A 272 25.99 -8.29 -6.94
C ASN A 272 25.87 -6.76 -6.99
N GLU A 273 25.03 -6.23 -7.88
CA GLU A 273 24.84 -4.80 -8.09
C GLU A 273 23.34 -4.49 -8.09
N VAL A 274 23.00 -3.22 -7.89
CA VAL A 274 21.65 -2.67 -7.99
C VAL A 274 21.65 -1.51 -8.98
N HIS A 275 20.50 -1.26 -9.61
CA HIS A 275 20.29 -0.11 -10.48
C HIS A 275 20.51 1.19 -9.72
N SER A 276 21.18 2.15 -10.36
CA SER A 276 21.39 3.50 -9.86
C SER A 276 20.11 4.31 -9.97
N TYR A 277 20.03 5.43 -9.22
CA TYR A 277 18.91 6.35 -9.27
C TYR A 277 18.56 6.80 -10.70
N GLU A 278 19.57 7.06 -11.54
CA GLU A 278 19.38 7.48 -12.93
C GLU A 278 18.88 6.36 -13.88
N GLU A 279 19.01 5.09 -13.48
CA GLU A 279 18.52 3.93 -14.23
C GLU A 279 17.07 3.55 -13.88
N LEU A 280 16.47 4.19 -12.87
CA LEU A 280 15.09 3.90 -12.45
C LEU A 280 14.04 4.71 -13.24
N PRO A 281 12.85 4.15 -13.48
CA PRO A 281 11.72 4.89 -14.04
C PRO A 281 11.37 6.12 -13.19
N ARG A 282 11.31 7.30 -13.82
CA ARG A 282 10.96 8.57 -13.17
C ARG A 282 10.33 9.57 -14.12
N ILE A 283 9.44 10.40 -13.60
CA ILE A 283 8.80 11.51 -14.33
C ILE A 283 8.87 12.77 -13.48
N LEU A 284 9.41 13.85 -14.04
CA LEU A 284 9.47 15.18 -13.44
C LEU A 284 8.68 16.15 -14.33
N ASN A 285 7.67 16.81 -13.75
CA ASN A 285 6.89 17.86 -14.42
C ASN A 285 6.33 17.47 -15.80
N PRO A 286 5.48 16.42 -15.88
CA PRO A 286 4.89 16.00 -17.15
C PRO A 286 4.01 17.09 -17.75
N GLU A 287 3.85 17.10 -19.08
CA GLU A 287 3.00 18.08 -19.76
C GLU A 287 1.54 18.00 -19.32
N SER A 288 1.10 16.81 -18.93
CA SER A 288 -0.23 16.55 -18.37
C SER A 288 -0.49 17.29 -17.07
N GLY A 289 0.55 17.73 -16.35
CA GLY A 289 0.44 18.47 -15.08
C GLY A 289 -0.08 17.64 -13.90
N TRP A 290 -0.12 16.32 -14.00
CA TRP A 290 -0.50 15.45 -12.88
C TRP A 290 0.27 14.12 -12.91
N LEU A 291 0.49 13.54 -11.73
CA LEU A 291 1.13 12.25 -11.53
C LEU A 291 0.29 11.43 -10.55
N GLN A 292 0.18 10.12 -10.80
CA GLN A 292 -0.52 9.18 -9.94
C GLN A 292 0.29 7.91 -9.69
N ASN A 293 0.08 7.29 -8.54
CA ASN A 293 0.40 5.88 -8.35
C ASN A 293 -0.62 5.26 -7.39
N ALA A 294 -1.17 4.10 -7.78
CA ALA A 294 -2.06 3.29 -6.96
C ALA A 294 -1.55 1.86 -6.86
N ASN A 295 -0.22 1.71 -6.61
CA ASN A 295 0.54 0.45 -6.62
C ASN A 295 0.67 -0.23 -8.00
N ASP A 296 0.21 0.43 -9.05
CA ASP A 296 0.51 0.01 -10.40
C ASP A 296 2.01 0.20 -10.71
N PRO A 297 2.56 -0.63 -11.63
CA PRO A 297 3.84 -0.38 -12.30
C PRO A 297 4.02 1.08 -12.75
N PRO A 298 5.26 1.56 -12.91
CA PRO A 298 5.54 2.98 -13.16
C PRO A 298 5.17 3.47 -14.57
N TRP A 299 4.58 2.61 -15.40
CA TRP A 299 4.31 2.88 -16.81
C TRP A 299 3.12 3.82 -17.04
N THR A 300 2.19 3.85 -16.08
CA THR A 300 0.90 4.56 -16.17
C THR A 300 0.77 5.66 -15.12
N THR A 301 1.90 6.22 -14.69
CA THR A 301 1.93 7.32 -13.71
C THR A 301 1.29 8.60 -14.25
N THR A 302 1.26 8.80 -15.56
CA THR A 302 0.57 9.94 -16.19
C THR A 302 0.10 9.60 -17.61
N PHE A 303 -0.82 10.39 -18.15
CA PHE A 303 -1.28 10.28 -19.53
C PHE A 303 -1.20 11.62 -20.29
N PRO A 304 -0.75 11.64 -21.57
CA PRO A 304 -0.15 10.52 -22.31
C PRO A 304 1.08 9.92 -21.60
N VAL A 305 1.34 8.62 -21.80
CA VAL A 305 2.45 7.94 -21.12
C VAL A 305 3.79 8.55 -21.53
N GLU A 306 4.66 8.81 -20.56
CA GLU A 306 6.00 9.40 -20.80
C GLU A 306 7.15 8.41 -20.56
N ILE A 307 6.87 7.23 -20.00
CA ILE A 307 7.86 6.15 -19.79
C ILE A 307 7.54 5.01 -20.77
N ASP A 308 8.50 4.68 -21.64
CA ASP A 308 8.42 3.47 -22.46
C ASP A 308 8.99 2.27 -21.66
N PRO A 309 8.19 1.25 -21.32
CA PRO A 309 8.68 0.08 -20.60
C PRO A 309 9.78 -0.68 -21.36
N ASN A 310 9.92 -0.50 -22.68
CA ASN A 310 10.98 -1.15 -23.48
C ASN A 310 12.36 -0.51 -23.30
N ASP A 311 12.45 0.68 -22.67
CA ASP A 311 13.72 1.32 -22.32
C ASP A 311 14.34 0.72 -21.04
N TYR A 312 13.63 -0.20 -20.38
CA TYR A 312 14.04 -0.83 -19.13
C TYR A 312 14.13 -2.35 -19.28
N PRO A 313 14.97 -3.03 -18.46
CA PRO A 313 14.97 -4.50 -18.41
C PRO A 313 13.60 -5.04 -17.99
N ASP A 314 13.18 -6.17 -18.54
CA ASP A 314 11.85 -6.75 -18.26
C ASP A 314 11.62 -7.08 -16.78
N TYR A 315 12.69 -7.34 -16.02
CA TYR A 315 12.64 -7.57 -14.57
C TYR A 315 12.49 -6.28 -13.74
N MET A 316 12.49 -5.09 -14.37
CA MET A 316 12.37 -3.81 -13.65
C MET A 316 10.99 -3.69 -12.98
N SER A 317 9.93 -4.02 -13.71
CA SER A 317 8.58 -4.07 -13.19
C SER A 317 7.65 -4.77 -14.21
N PRO A 318 6.62 -5.53 -13.76
CA PRO A 318 5.61 -6.10 -14.63
C PRO A 318 4.85 -5.02 -15.42
N ARG A 319 4.23 -5.41 -16.54
CA ARG A 319 3.39 -4.54 -17.38
C ARG A 319 1.91 -4.84 -17.15
N LYS A 320 1.29 -4.16 -16.18
CA LYS A 320 -0.12 -4.34 -15.79
C LYS A 320 -0.68 -3.05 -15.19
N MET A 321 -2.01 -2.89 -15.15
CA MET A 321 -2.68 -1.78 -14.46
C MET A 321 -4.01 -2.27 -13.85
N GLY A 322 -4.11 -2.24 -12.52
CA GLY A 322 -5.33 -2.63 -11.79
C GLY A 322 -6.45 -1.61 -11.92
N PHE A 323 -7.69 -2.03 -11.66
CA PHE A 323 -8.87 -1.16 -11.78
C PHE A 323 -8.82 0.05 -10.85
N ARG A 324 -8.21 -0.06 -9.66
CA ARG A 324 -8.05 1.09 -8.78
C ARG A 324 -7.12 2.15 -9.38
N ALA A 325 -6.03 1.73 -10.01
CA ALA A 325 -5.13 2.63 -10.74
C ALA A 325 -5.84 3.24 -11.96
N GLN A 326 -6.66 2.46 -12.67
CA GLN A 326 -7.43 2.98 -13.80
C GLN A 326 -8.41 4.07 -13.33
N ARG A 327 -9.14 3.84 -12.23
CA ARG A 327 -9.98 4.85 -11.59
C ARG A 327 -9.19 6.09 -11.17
N SER A 328 -8.01 5.86 -10.57
CA SER A 328 -7.08 6.92 -10.13
C SER A 328 -6.74 7.86 -11.29
N ALA A 329 -6.25 7.31 -12.40
CA ALA A 329 -5.88 8.09 -13.57
C ALA A 329 -7.07 8.79 -14.23
N ARG A 330 -8.22 8.11 -14.37
CA ARG A 330 -9.43 8.69 -15.00
C ARG A 330 -9.93 9.94 -14.26
N MET A 331 -9.94 9.91 -12.92
CA MET A 331 -10.35 11.09 -12.13
C MET A 331 -9.46 12.31 -12.40
N LEU A 332 -8.16 12.10 -12.64
CA LEU A 332 -7.22 13.18 -12.94
C LEU A 332 -7.24 13.61 -14.40
N GLU A 333 -7.52 12.69 -15.32
CA GLU A 333 -7.63 12.98 -16.76
C GLU A 333 -8.90 13.77 -17.09
N ASP A 334 -10.01 13.47 -16.41
CA ASP A 334 -11.32 14.06 -16.67
C ASP A 334 -11.48 15.49 -16.11
N ASP A 335 -10.57 15.95 -15.24
CA ASP A 335 -10.58 17.30 -14.66
C ASP A 335 -9.33 18.09 -15.03
N ASN A 336 -9.53 19.26 -15.63
CA ASN A 336 -8.45 20.12 -16.10
C ASN A 336 -8.07 21.23 -15.10
N SER A 337 -8.82 21.43 -14.01
CA SER A 337 -8.65 22.54 -13.06
C SER A 337 -9.11 22.14 -11.66
N ILE A 338 -8.42 21.17 -11.06
CA ILE A 338 -8.76 20.57 -9.78
C ILE A 338 -8.65 21.59 -8.65
N THR A 339 -9.73 21.80 -7.91
CA THR A 339 -9.70 22.57 -6.66
C THR A 339 -9.21 21.71 -5.49
N TYR A 340 -8.75 22.36 -4.41
CA TYR A 340 -8.38 21.67 -3.17
C TYR A 340 -9.52 20.81 -2.61
N ASP A 341 -10.76 21.31 -2.67
CA ASP A 341 -11.91 20.61 -2.11
C ASP A 341 -12.33 19.42 -2.99
N GLU A 342 -12.22 19.55 -4.31
CA GLU A 342 -12.39 18.42 -5.25
C GLU A 342 -11.33 17.34 -5.02
N LEU A 343 -10.06 17.72 -4.79
CA LEU A 343 -9.00 16.75 -4.46
C LEU A 343 -9.33 15.94 -3.20
N VAL A 344 -9.89 16.60 -2.17
CA VAL A 344 -10.38 15.92 -0.96
C VAL A 344 -11.58 15.01 -1.27
N GLU A 345 -12.52 15.46 -2.10
CA GLU A 345 -13.68 14.66 -2.52
C GLU A 345 -13.25 13.41 -3.31
N TYR A 346 -12.38 13.57 -4.31
CA TYR A 346 -11.88 12.51 -5.17
C TYR A 346 -11.17 11.42 -4.36
N LYS A 347 -10.38 11.82 -3.36
CA LYS A 347 -9.74 10.88 -2.43
C LYS A 347 -10.75 9.94 -1.75
N PHE A 348 -11.94 10.43 -1.45
CA PHE A 348 -13.02 9.65 -0.84
C PHE A 348 -14.00 9.05 -1.86
N SER A 349 -13.67 9.04 -3.15
CA SER A 349 -14.47 8.40 -4.18
C SER A 349 -14.67 6.91 -3.90
N THR A 350 -15.93 6.49 -3.87
CA THR A 350 -16.39 5.11 -3.62
C THR A 350 -16.93 4.46 -4.90
N GLN A 351 -16.73 5.09 -6.05
CA GLN A 351 -17.15 4.58 -7.36
C GLN A 351 -16.40 3.28 -7.69
N MET A 352 -17.12 2.26 -8.14
CA MET A 352 -16.54 1.00 -8.62
C MET A 352 -16.21 1.08 -10.11
N GLU A 353 -14.92 1.11 -10.49
CA GLU A 353 -14.48 0.98 -11.89
C GLU A 353 -15.02 -0.28 -12.56
N LEU A 354 -15.01 -1.41 -11.85
CA LEU A 354 -15.48 -2.67 -12.41
C LEU A 354 -16.96 -2.59 -12.83
N ALA A 355 -17.80 -1.89 -12.06
CA ALA A 355 -19.20 -1.70 -12.42
C ALA A 355 -19.34 -0.94 -13.75
N ASP A 356 -18.46 0.01 -14.02
CA ASP A 356 -18.45 0.75 -15.30
C ASP A 356 -18.06 -0.13 -16.49
N ARG A 357 -17.41 -1.29 -16.28
CA ARG A 357 -17.00 -2.23 -17.34
C ARG A 357 -18.04 -3.28 -17.70
N VAL A 358 -18.85 -3.70 -16.73
CA VAL A 358 -19.67 -4.92 -16.89
C VAL A 358 -21.14 -4.75 -16.54
N LEU A 359 -21.52 -3.71 -15.80
CA LEU A 359 -22.88 -3.60 -15.29
C LEU A 359 -23.89 -3.42 -16.42
N ASP A 360 -23.58 -2.61 -17.42
CA ASP A 360 -24.50 -2.35 -18.54
C ASP A 360 -24.73 -3.62 -19.39
N ASP A 361 -23.66 -4.38 -19.67
CA ASP A 361 -23.73 -5.68 -20.33
C ASP A 361 -24.56 -6.69 -19.53
N LEU A 362 -24.40 -6.72 -18.20
CA LEU A 362 -25.14 -7.59 -17.30
C LEU A 362 -26.62 -7.24 -17.29
N LEU A 363 -26.96 -5.95 -17.20
CA LEU A 363 -28.33 -5.46 -17.18
C LEU A 363 -29.04 -5.73 -18.50
N ASP A 364 -28.37 -5.50 -19.63
CA ASP A 364 -28.91 -5.83 -20.95
C ASP A 364 -29.15 -7.34 -21.10
N ALA A 365 -28.20 -8.18 -20.66
CA ALA A 365 -28.34 -9.64 -20.71
C ALA A 365 -29.48 -10.15 -19.82
N ALA A 366 -29.65 -9.56 -18.64
CA ALA A 366 -30.69 -9.93 -17.69
C ALA A 366 -32.08 -9.38 -18.06
N SER A 367 -32.17 -8.42 -18.99
CA SER A 367 -33.42 -7.73 -19.36
C SER A 367 -34.48 -8.68 -19.94
N ILE A 368 -34.05 -9.75 -20.61
CA ILE A 368 -34.92 -10.77 -21.23
C ILE A 368 -35.33 -11.88 -20.27
N ALA A 369 -34.79 -11.91 -19.05
CA ALA A 369 -35.07 -12.97 -18.10
C ALA A 369 -36.55 -12.94 -17.64
N SER A 370 -37.21 -14.09 -17.62
CA SER A 370 -38.58 -14.21 -17.09
C SER A 370 -38.62 -14.41 -15.58
N ASP A 371 -37.53 -14.88 -14.99
CA ASP A 371 -37.42 -15.20 -13.56
C ASP A 371 -37.65 -13.97 -12.67
N LYS A 372 -38.41 -14.15 -11.59
CA LYS A 372 -38.80 -13.04 -10.70
C LYS A 372 -37.63 -12.52 -9.87
N GLU A 373 -36.71 -13.40 -9.47
CA GLU A 373 -35.56 -13.03 -8.64
C GLU A 373 -34.58 -12.20 -9.46
N ILE A 374 -34.28 -12.62 -10.69
CA ILE A 374 -33.46 -11.84 -11.64
C ILE A 374 -34.07 -10.46 -11.91
N LYS A 375 -35.38 -10.38 -12.17
CA LYS A 375 -36.07 -9.08 -12.37
C LYS A 375 -35.97 -8.14 -11.17
N ASN A 376 -35.99 -8.68 -9.95
CA ASN A 376 -35.82 -7.88 -8.74
C ASN A 376 -34.37 -7.40 -8.59
N ALA A 377 -33.39 -8.28 -8.86
CA ALA A 377 -31.97 -7.92 -8.86
C ALA A 377 -31.68 -6.79 -9.87
N VAL A 378 -32.17 -6.92 -11.11
CA VAL A 378 -32.07 -5.88 -12.15
C VAL A 378 -32.69 -4.56 -11.68
N ARG A 379 -33.85 -4.59 -11.00
CA ARG A 379 -34.47 -3.36 -10.45
C ARG A 379 -33.58 -2.66 -9.42
N VAL A 380 -32.89 -3.42 -8.58
CA VAL A 380 -31.97 -2.88 -7.57
C VAL A 380 -30.75 -2.28 -8.26
N LEU A 381 -30.10 -3.04 -9.15
CA LEU A 381 -28.88 -2.63 -9.84
C LEU A 381 -29.11 -1.44 -10.80
N ASN A 382 -30.26 -1.36 -11.49
CA ASN A 382 -30.61 -0.19 -12.32
C ASN A 382 -30.74 1.12 -11.54
N ARG A 383 -30.98 1.06 -10.23
CA ARG A 383 -31.09 2.24 -9.36
C ARG A 383 -29.79 2.54 -8.61
N TRP A 384 -28.84 1.62 -8.68
CA TRP A 384 -27.56 1.77 -8.01
C TRP A 384 -26.68 2.73 -8.82
N ASN A 385 -26.10 3.70 -8.14
CA ASN A 385 -25.21 4.69 -8.75
C ASN A 385 -23.75 4.19 -8.85
N ARG A 386 -23.51 2.87 -8.76
CA ARG A 386 -22.18 2.24 -8.88
C ARG A 386 -21.19 2.60 -7.74
N THR A 387 -21.66 3.15 -6.62
CA THR A 387 -20.83 3.54 -5.46
C THR A 387 -20.96 2.61 -4.25
N THR A 388 -19.99 2.65 -3.33
CA THR A 388 -20.01 1.96 -2.02
C THR A 388 -20.18 2.89 -0.82
N ASP A 389 -21.00 3.95 -0.97
CA ASP A 389 -21.36 4.83 0.15
C ASP A 389 -22.21 4.14 1.22
N ASN A 390 -22.21 4.69 2.44
CA ASN A 390 -22.96 4.13 3.58
C ASN A 390 -24.43 3.81 3.22
N ALA A 391 -25.10 4.69 2.47
CA ALA A 391 -26.49 4.55 2.04
C ALA A 391 -26.67 3.90 0.66
N SER A 392 -25.59 3.38 0.07
CA SER A 392 -25.62 2.71 -1.23
C SER A 392 -26.49 1.45 -1.18
N ARG A 393 -27.37 1.31 -2.17
CA ARG A 393 -28.25 0.18 -2.37
C ARG A 393 -27.91 -0.47 -3.70
N GLY A 394 -27.65 -1.77 -3.68
CA GLY A 394 -27.23 -2.54 -4.85
C GLY A 394 -25.74 -2.85 -4.88
N SER A 395 -24.90 -2.11 -4.16
CA SER A 395 -23.47 -2.39 -4.02
C SER A 395 -23.18 -3.76 -3.38
N VAL A 396 -23.93 -4.14 -2.34
CA VAL A 396 -23.80 -5.47 -1.72
C VAL A 396 -24.16 -6.57 -2.72
N LEU A 397 -25.26 -6.40 -3.46
CA LEU A 397 -25.68 -7.34 -4.50
C LEU A 397 -24.64 -7.46 -5.62
N PHE A 398 -24.12 -6.33 -6.12
CA PHE A 398 -23.10 -6.32 -7.14
C PHE A 398 -21.80 -6.96 -6.64
N LYS A 399 -21.39 -6.68 -5.40
CA LYS A 399 -20.22 -7.31 -4.78
C LYS A 399 -20.35 -8.84 -4.77
N HIS A 400 -21.47 -9.37 -4.29
CA HIS A 400 -21.71 -10.83 -4.29
C HIS A 400 -21.69 -11.42 -5.70
N TRP A 401 -22.16 -10.68 -6.71
CA TRP A 401 -22.07 -11.11 -8.10
C TRP A 401 -20.63 -11.11 -8.62
N VAL A 402 -19.83 -10.09 -8.28
CA VAL A 402 -18.40 -9.99 -8.62
C VAL A 402 -17.58 -11.08 -7.94
N ASP A 403 -17.87 -11.42 -6.69
CA ASP A 403 -17.14 -12.44 -5.92
C ASP A 403 -17.22 -13.84 -6.55
N ASP A 404 -18.21 -14.08 -7.42
CA ASP A 404 -18.40 -15.33 -8.16
C ASP A 404 -17.82 -15.27 -9.60
N MET A 405 -17.24 -14.14 -10.01
CA MET A 405 -16.56 -14.02 -11.31
C MET A 405 -15.21 -14.75 -11.31
N ASN A 406 -14.87 -15.36 -12.45
CA ASN A 406 -13.58 -15.94 -12.75
C ASN A 406 -12.70 -14.92 -13.49
N PHE A 407 -11.86 -14.21 -12.74
CA PHE A 407 -10.93 -13.22 -13.29
C PHE A 407 -9.65 -13.87 -13.83
N PRO A 408 -9.07 -13.39 -14.95
CA PRO A 408 -9.61 -12.38 -15.87
C PRO A 408 -10.50 -12.97 -16.99
N ASP A 409 -10.73 -14.29 -16.97
CA ASP A 409 -11.33 -15.06 -18.08
C ASP A 409 -12.74 -14.66 -18.47
N ASP A 410 -13.51 -14.09 -17.54
CA ASP A 410 -14.89 -13.67 -17.75
C ASP A 410 -15.02 -12.39 -18.59
N PHE A 411 -13.93 -11.63 -18.79
CA PHE A 411 -13.95 -10.45 -19.63
C PHE A 411 -13.98 -10.79 -21.11
N ALA A 412 -14.85 -10.12 -21.86
CA ALA A 412 -14.91 -10.26 -23.32
C ALA A 412 -13.64 -9.71 -23.97
N LEU A 413 -13.13 -8.58 -23.47
CA LEU A 413 -11.88 -7.96 -23.88
C LEU A 413 -10.88 -7.99 -22.74
N GLN A 414 -9.71 -8.55 -23.00
CA GLN A 414 -8.63 -8.66 -22.02
C GLN A 414 -7.85 -7.35 -21.90
N TRP A 415 -7.25 -7.12 -20.73
CA TRP A 415 -6.38 -5.97 -20.50
C TRP A 415 -5.22 -5.96 -21.50
N ASN A 416 -4.85 -4.78 -21.99
CA ASN A 416 -3.59 -4.58 -22.69
C ASN A 416 -3.03 -3.17 -22.45
N GLU A 417 -1.72 -3.05 -22.51
CA GLU A 417 -0.97 -1.82 -22.22
C GLU A 417 -1.26 -0.66 -23.20
N ARG A 418 -1.83 -0.93 -24.38
CA ARG A 418 -2.20 0.11 -25.36
C ARG A 418 -3.52 0.80 -25.05
N SER A 419 -4.31 0.25 -24.14
CA SER A 419 -5.58 0.84 -23.68
C SER A 419 -5.71 0.64 -22.17
N PRO A 420 -4.74 1.14 -21.40
CA PRO A 420 -4.50 0.71 -20.03
C PRO A 420 -5.62 1.14 -19.06
N THR A 421 -6.35 2.22 -19.38
CA THR A 421 -7.48 2.75 -18.61
C THR A 421 -8.85 2.32 -19.11
N GLN A 422 -8.93 1.63 -20.25
CA GLN A 422 -10.20 1.25 -20.89
C GLN A 422 -10.46 -0.24 -20.89
N LEU A 423 -9.41 -1.06 -20.74
CA LEU A 423 -9.51 -2.52 -20.69
C LEU A 423 -9.12 -3.03 -19.30
N PRO A 424 -9.53 -4.25 -18.90
CA PRO A 424 -10.44 -5.14 -19.61
C PRO A 424 -11.90 -4.61 -19.59
N ASP A 425 -12.74 -5.15 -20.46
CA ASP A 425 -14.12 -4.65 -20.65
C ASP A 425 -15.10 -5.73 -21.13
N GLY A 426 -16.37 -5.55 -20.79
CA GLY A 426 -17.50 -6.38 -21.23
C GLY A 426 -17.52 -7.82 -20.71
N LEU A 427 -18.64 -8.51 -20.95
CA LEU A 427 -18.87 -9.89 -20.46
C LEU A 427 -18.76 -10.94 -21.57
N LYS A 428 -17.84 -11.90 -21.41
CA LYS A 428 -17.60 -12.98 -22.38
C LYS A 428 -18.77 -13.95 -22.50
N ASP A 429 -19.25 -14.47 -21.36
CA ASP A 429 -20.44 -15.33 -21.30
C ASP A 429 -21.57 -14.64 -20.54
N ARG A 430 -22.42 -13.97 -21.31
CA ARG A 430 -23.58 -13.22 -20.80
C ARG A 430 -24.62 -14.13 -20.13
N THR A 431 -24.73 -15.39 -20.54
CA THR A 431 -25.68 -16.34 -19.95
C THR A 431 -25.19 -16.79 -18.57
N MET A 432 -23.91 -17.14 -18.48
CA MET A 432 -23.28 -17.47 -17.19
C MET A 432 -23.35 -16.27 -16.24
N ALA A 433 -23.06 -15.05 -16.71
CA ALA A 433 -23.16 -13.84 -15.89
C ALA A 433 -24.55 -13.64 -15.28
N VAL A 434 -25.62 -13.88 -16.05
CA VAL A 434 -27.01 -13.81 -15.55
C VAL A 434 -27.32 -14.94 -14.56
N ASN A 435 -26.79 -16.15 -14.76
CA ASN A 435 -26.93 -17.24 -13.80
C ASN A 435 -26.25 -16.93 -12.46
N ARG A 436 -25.06 -16.33 -12.49
CA ARG A 436 -24.38 -15.84 -11.28
C ARG A 436 -25.19 -14.75 -10.59
N LEU A 437 -25.83 -13.85 -11.35
CA LEU A 437 -26.71 -12.83 -10.77
C LEU A 437 -27.90 -13.43 -10.02
N TYR A 438 -28.47 -14.52 -10.54
CA TYR A 438 -29.49 -15.28 -9.81
C TYR A 438 -28.94 -15.87 -8.51
N GLY A 439 -27.74 -16.47 -8.54
CA GLY A 439 -27.05 -16.99 -7.35
C GLY A 439 -26.82 -15.91 -6.29
N ALA A 440 -26.19 -14.80 -6.67
CA ALA A 440 -25.93 -13.66 -5.80
C ALA A 440 -27.22 -13.06 -5.21
N ALA A 441 -28.28 -12.94 -6.01
CA ALA A 441 -29.57 -12.46 -5.52
C ALA A 441 -30.17 -13.37 -4.44
N LYS A 442 -30.10 -14.69 -4.64
CA LYS A 442 -30.55 -15.66 -3.63
C LYS A 442 -29.73 -15.55 -2.35
N GLU A 443 -28.40 -15.56 -2.45
CA GLU A 443 -27.52 -15.49 -1.29
C GLU A 443 -27.76 -14.21 -0.47
N VAL A 444 -27.77 -13.05 -1.13
CA VAL A 444 -28.00 -11.75 -0.47
C VAL A 444 -29.35 -11.71 0.23
N LYS A 445 -30.41 -12.25 -0.41
CA LYS A 445 -31.73 -12.28 0.19
C LYS A 445 -31.85 -13.28 1.34
N GLU A 446 -31.19 -14.44 1.24
CA GLU A 446 -31.13 -15.43 2.31
C GLU A 446 -30.39 -14.88 3.53
N LYS A 447 -29.27 -14.18 3.30
CA LYS A 447 -28.42 -13.61 4.33
C LYS A 447 -28.99 -12.35 4.98
N TYR A 448 -29.52 -11.42 4.18
CA TYR A 448 -29.93 -10.08 4.65
C TYR A 448 -31.44 -9.84 4.64
N GLY A 449 -32.24 -10.81 4.17
CA GLY A 449 -33.70 -10.69 4.04
C GLY A 449 -34.19 -9.79 2.91
N ARG A 450 -33.29 -9.06 2.23
CA ARG A 450 -33.60 -8.11 1.13
C ARG A 450 -32.41 -7.93 0.20
N LEU A 451 -32.68 -7.61 -1.08
CA LEU A 451 -31.65 -7.37 -2.10
C LEU A 451 -31.02 -5.98 -2.04
N ASP A 452 -31.74 -5.00 -1.51
CA ASP A 452 -31.33 -3.59 -1.45
C ASP A 452 -30.87 -3.19 -0.04
N VAL A 453 -30.17 -4.11 0.65
CA VAL A 453 -29.49 -3.84 1.92
C VAL A 453 -28.47 -2.71 1.74
N PHE A 454 -28.36 -1.84 2.74
CA PHE A 454 -27.43 -0.71 2.67
C PHE A 454 -25.99 -1.19 2.89
N TRP A 455 -25.04 -0.68 2.12
CA TRP A 455 -23.61 -1.02 2.29
C TRP A 455 -23.15 -0.82 3.73
N GLY A 456 -23.45 0.34 4.31
CA GLY A 456 -23.06 0.67 5.68
C GLY A 456 -23.76 -0.17 6.75
N GLU A 457 -24.85 -0.89 6.46
CA GLU A 457 -25.44 -1.86 7.41
C GLU A 457 -24.59 -3.12 7.52
N VAL A 458 -23.96 -3.54 6.42
CA VAL A 458 -23.14 -4.75 6.32
C VAL A 458 -21.70 -4.46 6.72
N PHE A 459 -21.12 -3.40 6.16
CA PHE A 459 -19.71 -3.04 6.35
C PHE A 459 -19.59 -1.95 7.42
N ARG A 460 -18.85 -2.25 8.49
CA ARG A 460 -18.81 -1.48 9.73
C ARG A 460 -17.40 -1.03 10.08
N LEU A 461 -17.32 0.06 10.82
CA LEU A 461 -16.14 0.55 11.50
C LEU A 461 -16.35 0.30 12.99
N GLN A 462 -15.90 -0.85 13.49
CA GLN A 462 -15.99 -1.19 14.91
C GLN A 462 -14.65 -1.01 15.59
N ARG A 463 -14.60 -0.13 16.59
CA ARG A 463 -13.41 0.11 17.41
C ARG A 463 -13.81 0.58 18.80
N ASP A 464 -13.27 -0.09 19.81
CA ASP A 464 -13.64 0.08 21.22
C ASP A 464 -15.16 -0.02 21.39
N SER A 465 -15.85 1.03 21.88
CA SER A 465 -17.31 1.04 22.03
C SER A 465 -18.07 1.62 20.83
N LEU A 466 -17.37 2.08 19.78
CA LEU A 466 -17.99 2.68 18.61
C LEU A 466 -18.29 1.64 17.53
N ASP A 467 -19.48 1.77 16.93
CA ASP A 467 -19.91 1.03 15.75
C ASP A 467 -20.53 2.01 14.74
N LEU A 468 -19.75 2.39 13.72
CA LEU A 468 -20.14 3.32 12.66
C LEU A 468 -20.27 2.60 11.32
N PRO A 469 -21.08 3.11 10.36
CA PRO A 469 -21.08 2.56 9.00
C PRO A 469 -19.72 2.81 8.33
N ALA A 470 -19.24 1.82 7.58
CA ALA A 470 -18.09 1.95 6.70
C ALA A 470 -18.55 2.18 5.25
N ASN A 471 -17.65 2.77 4.46
CA ASN A 471 -17.78 2.93 3.01
C ASN A 471 -16.42 2.74 2.35
N GLY A 472 -16.41 2.61 1.03
CA GLY A 472 -15.25 2.09 0.30
C GLY A 472 -15.31 0.57 0.20
N ALA A 473 -14.37 -0.01 -0.55
CA ALA A 473 -14.24 -1.45 -0.77
C ALA A 473 -12.76 -1.78 -1.05
N PRO A 474 -12.38 -3.06 -1.16
CA PRO A 474 -11.06 -3.41 -1.69
C PRO A 474 -10.79 -2.68 -3.01
N GLY A 475 -9.54 -2.26 -3.21
CA GLY A 475 -9.14 -1.51 -4.40
C GLY A 475 -9.37 -2.32 -5.67
N ASP A 476 -8.83 -3.52 -5.71
CA ASP A 476 -9.04 -4.51 -6.77
C ASP A 476 -9.78 -5.73 -6.19
N PRO A 477 -10.62 -6.43 -6.98
CA PRO A 477 -10.92 -6.17 -8.39
C PRO A 477 -12.01 -5.10 -8.63
N TYR A 478 -12.59 -4.48 -7.59
CA TYR A 478 -13.74 -3.57 -7.77
C TYR A 478 -13.40 -2.21 -8.40
N GLY A 479 -12.14 -1.77 -8.29
CA GLY A 479 -11.64 -0.48 -8.75
C GLY A 479 -12.00 0.72 -7.88
N VAL A 480 -12.15 0.54 -6.57
CA VAL A 480 -12.56 1.61 -5.65
C VAL A 480 -11.33 2.36 -5.12
N PHE A 481 -11.28 3.68 -5.33
CA PHE A 481 -10.17 4.52 -4.90
C PHE A 481 -10.09 4.71 -3.38
N ARG A 482 -11.24 4.89 -2.71
CA ARG A 482 -11.35 4.80 -1.24
C ARG A 482 -11.26 3.34 -0.80
N THR A 483 -10.04 2.88 -0.54
CA THR A 483 -9.80 1.47 -0.25
C THR A 483 -10.15 1.09 1.20
N SER A 484 -10.85 -0.02 1.37
CA SER A 484 -11.23 -0.58 2.67
C SER A 484 -11.33 -2.11 2.59
N TYR A 485 -10.60 -2.80 3.45
CA TYR A 485 -10.62 -4.25 3.57
C TYR A 485 -11.34 -4.64 4.86
N PHE A 486 -12.14 -5.69 4.76
CA PHE A 486 -13.07 -6.09 5.81
C PHE A 486 -12.86 -7.56 6.19
N ARG A 487 -13.15 -7.88 7.45
CA ARG A 487 -13.30 -9.28 7.90
C ARG A 487 -14.71 -9.54 8.41
N PRO A 488 -15.23 -10.77 8.26
CA PRO A 488 -16.50 -11.17 8.86
C PRO A 488 -16.53 -10.97 10.38
N ILE A 489 -17.70 -10.58 10.89
CA ILE A 489 -18.08 -10.55 12.30
C ILE A 489 -19.50 -11.11 12.46
N ASP A 490 -20.02 -11.16 13.69
CA ASP A 490 -21.35 -11.69 13.97
C ASP A 490 -22.48 -10.95 13.23
N ASN A 491 -23.61 -11.65 13.05
CA ASN A 491 -24.83 -11.14 12.42
C ASN A 491 -24.65 -10.65 10.98
N ASP A 492 -23.91 -11.42 10.17
CA ASP A 492 -23.71 -11.18 8.73
C ASP A 492 -23.04 -9.84 8.36
N LYS A 493 -22.43 -9.20 9.36
CA LYS A 493 -21.66 -7.96 9.20
C LYS A 493 -20.19 -8.24 8.96
N GLN A 494 -19.48 -7.22 8.51
CA GLN A 494 -18.03 -7.22 8.39
C GLN A 494 -17.46 -5.95 9.00
N THR A 495 -16.29 -6.04 9.64
CA THR A 495 -15.59 -4.87 10.20
C THR A 495 -14.34 -4.54 9.40
N LEU A 496 -14.06 -3.26 9.22
CA LEU A 496 -12.84 -2.78 8.56
C LEU A 496 -11.61 -3.17 9.38
N ILE A 497 -10.59 -3.69 8.69
CA ILE A 497 -9.31 -4.10 9.29
C ILE A 497 -8.08 -3.51 8.61
N ALA A 498 -8.22 -3.08 7.36
CA ALA A 498 -7.17 -2.45 6.58
C ALA A 498 -7.79 -1.52 5.53
N GLY A 499 -6.97 -0.78 4.79
CA GLY A 499 -7.41 0.23 3.83
C GLY A 499 -6.83 1.57 4.20
N ASP A 500 -7.47 2.67 3.79
CA ASP A 500 -7.04 4.03 4.14
C ASP A 500 -6.63 4.13 5.63
N THR A 501 -5.41 4.60 5.88
CA THR A 501 -4.88 4.78 7.24
C THR A 501 -4.68 6.25 7.57
N TYR A 502 -3.49 6.79 7.31
CA TYR A 502 -3.23 8.21 7.23
C TYR A 502 -3.68 8.72 5.86
N VAL A 503 -4.48 9.78 5.84
CA VAL A 503 -4.83 10.51 4.63
C VAL A 503 -4.43 11.95 4.85
N ALA A 504 -3.67 12.53 3.93
CA ALA A 504 -3.36 13.96 3.95
C ALA A 504 -3.44 14.55 2.55
N VAL A 505 -4.03 15.74 2.46
CA VAL A 505 -4.01 16.60 1.26
C VAL A 505 -3.27 17.86 1.64
N ILE A 506 -2.31 18.26 0.81
CA ILE A 506 -1.42 19.40 1.04
C ILE A 506 -1.40 20.26 -0.22
N GLU A 507 -1.48 21.58 -0.06
CA GLU A 507 -1.31 22.57 -1.11
C GLU A 507 -0.15 23.52 -0.76
N PHE A 508 0.75 23.69 -1.72
CA PHE A 508 2.00 24.44 -1.59
C PHE A 508 1.88 25.83 -2.24
N GLY A 509 1.12 26.72 -1.59
CA GLY A 509 1.03 28.14 -1.97
C GLY A 509 1.94 29.04 -1.12
N ASP A 510 1.61 30.33 -1.02
CA ASP A 510 2.29 31.30 -0.14
C ASP A 510 2.33 30.86 1.34
N SER A 511 1.36 30.04 1.73
CA SER A 511 1.31 29.35 3.02
C SER A 511 0.79 27.93 2.82
N ILE A 512 1.24 26.99 3.64
CA ILE A 512 0.76 25.62 3.60
C ILE A 512 -0.72 25.57 3.99
N LYS A 513 -1.54 24.99 3.11
CA LYS A 513 -2.89 24.54 3.43
C LYS A 513 -2.88 23.01 3.43
N ALA A 514 -3.20 22.42 4.57
CA ALA A 514 -3.18 20.96 4.70
C ALA A 514 -4.31 20.46 5.58
N ASN A 515 -4.91 19.35 5.19
CA ASN A 515 -5.91 18.62 5.96
C ASN A 515 -5.51 17.14 6.03
N GLY A 516 -5.83 16.47 7.14
CA GLY A 516 -5.59 15.04 7.26
C GLY A 516 -6.53 14.31 8.19
N VAL A 517 -6.44 12.98 8.23
CA VAL A 517 -7.15 12.12 9.19
C VAL A 517 -6.37 10.82 9.39
N ILE A 518 -6.43 10.27 10.61
CA ILE A 518 -6.05 8.88 10.88
C ILE A 518 -7.28 8.13 11.35
N GLY A 519 -7.77 7.19 10.54
CA GLY A 519 -9.05 6.51 10.80
C GLY A 519 -9.14 5.81 12.17
N TYR A 520 -8.03 5.28 12.67
CA TYR A 520 -7.91 4.62 13.97
C TYR A 520 -7.37 5.51 15.10
N GLY A 521 -7.33 6.83 14.90
CA GLY A 521 -6.79 7.79 15.86
C GLY A 521 -5.27 7.76 15.97
N ASN A 522 -4.69 8.73 16.70
CA ASN A 522 -3.23 8.89 16.79
C ASN A 522 -2.60 8.10 17.97
N PHE A 523 -3.40 7.40 18.78
CA PHE A 523 -2.92 6.62 19.93
C PHE A 523 -3.52 5.20 19.91
N SER A 524 -2.80 4.27 20.53
CA SER A 524 -3.24 2.87 20.68
C SER A 524 -3.27 2.39 22.14
N GLN A 525 -2.96 3.24 23.12
CA GLN A 525 -2.97 2.85 24.54
C GLN A 525 -4.41 2.72 25.05
N GLU A 526 -4.70 1.62 25.76
CA GLU A 526 -6.03 1.36 26.34
C GLU A 526 -6.52 2.55 27.20
N GLY A 527 -7.79 2.91 27.06
CA GLY A 527 -8.40 4.04 27.75
C GLY A 527 -8.12 5.43 27.16
N SER A 528 -7.22 5.55 26.18
CA SER A 528 -7.00 6.82 25.48
C SER A 528 -8.19 7.18 24.58
N ILE A 529 -8.69 8.42 24.70
CA ILE A 529 -9.73 8.96 23.80
C ILE A 529 -9.23 9.09 22.36
N HIS A 530 -7.91 9.23 22.17
CA HIS A 530 -7.26 9.39 20.87
C HIS A 530 -7.14 8.09 20.07
N ARG A 531 -7.80 7.02 20.53
CA ARG A 531 -8.02 5.79 19.77
C ARG A 531 -9.19 5.89 18.80
N THR A 532 -10.16 6.77 19.05
CA THR A 532 -11.44 6.76 18.33
C THR A 532 -11.99 8.15 17.99
N ASP A 533 -11.35 9.22 18.47
CA ASP A 533 -11.77 10.61 18.26
C ASP A 533 -11.82 11.07 16.79
N GLN A 534 -11.11 10.38 15.89
CA GLN A 534 -11.15 10.63 14.44
C GLN A 534 -12.04 9.66 13.65
N LEU A 535 -12.54 8.59 14.28
CA LEU A 535 -13.28 7.52 13.58
C LEU A 535 -14.55 8.04 12.89
N LYS A 536 -15.23 9.02 13.50
CA LYS A 536 -16.42 9.64 12.92
C LYS A 536 -16.09 10.49 11.70
N LEU A 537 -15.01 11.26 11.73
CA LEU A 537 -14.54 12.04 10.57
C LEU A 537 -14.24 11.10 9.40
N TYR A 538 -13.54 10.00 9.67
CA TYR A 538 -13.24 8.99 8.66
C TYR A 538 -14.50 8.34 8.07
N SER A 539 -15.46 7.93 8.90
CA SER A 539 -16.77 7.42 8.45
C SER A 539 -17.51 8.42 7.55
N ASP A 540 -17.42 9.71 7.89
CA ASP A 540 -18.09 10.82 7.20
C ASP A 540 -17.36 11.35 5.97
N LYS A 541 -16.22 10.76 5.55
CA LYS A 541 -15.39 11.27 4.43
C LYS A 541 -14.84 12.68 4.70
N LYS A 542 -14.44 12.97 5.94
CA LYS A 542 -13.94 14.29 6.35
C LYS A 542 -12.49 14.23 6.79
N LEU A 543 -11.75 15.26 6.43
CA LEU A 543 -10.41 15.55 6.95
C LEU A 543 -10.52 16.69 7.97
N ARG A 544 -9.64 16.68 8.97
CA ARG A 544 -9.45 17.81 9.90
C ARG A 544 -8.35 18.73 9.38
N PRO A 545 -8.39 20.04 9.69
CA PRO A 545 -7.26 20.91 9.40
C PRO A 545 -6.00 20.42 10.12
N ILE A 546 -4.85 20.62 9.47
CA ILE A 546 -3.53 20.45 10.07
C ILE A 546 -3.02 21.83 10.50
N HIS A 547 -2.79 21.99 11.80
CA HIS A 547 -2.21 23.19 12.39
C HIS A 547 -0.69 23.17 12.20
N PHE A 548 -0.21 23.71 11.08
CA PHE A 548 1.20 23.63 10.70
C PHE A 548 2.06 24.76 11.31
N TYR A 549 1.54 26.00 11.36
CA TYR A 549 2.32 27.11 11.88
C TYR A 549 2.21 27.20 13.41
N ARG A 550 3.28 27.69 14.03
CA ARG A 550 3.39 27.79 15.50
C ARG A 550 2.18 28.47 16.15
N LYS A 551 1.68 29.55 15.54
CA LYS A 551 0.51 30.28 16.03
C LYS A 551 -0.72 29.38 16.09
N ASP A 552 -1.00 28.64 15.02
CA ASP A 552 -2.14 27.72 14.94
C ASP A 552 -2.01 26.59 15.97
N VAL A 553 -0.80 26.07 16.18
CA VAL A 553 -0.51 25.06 17.20
C VAL A 553 -0.77 25.60 18.62
N GLU A 554 -0.32 26.81 18.91
CA GLU A 554 -0.51 27.43 20.24
C GLU A 554 -1.98 27.73 20.54
N GLU A 555 -2.77 28.08 19.54
CA GLU A 555 -4.21 28.32 19.66
C GLU A 555 -5.01 27.02 19.88
N ASN A 556 -4.48 25.87 19.46
CA ASN A 556 -5.16 24.57 19.51
C ASN A 556 -4.54 23.58 20.51
N VAL A 557 -3.66 24.04 21.40
CA VAL A 557 -3.01 23.18 22.39
C VAL A 557 -3.99 22.67 23.44
N VAL A 558 -4.05 21.34 23.62
CA VAL A 558 -4.90 20.70 24.64
C VAL A 558 -4.09 20.20 25.85
N GLU A 559 -2.82 19.88 25.64
CA GLU A 559 -1.89 19.41 26.67
C GLU A 559 -0.48 19.92 26.38
N ARG A 560 0.28 20.24 27.42
CA ARG A 560 1.69 20.67 27.32
C ARG A 560 2.57 19.82 28.25
N THR A 561 3.58 19.19 27.66
CA THR A 561 4.62 18.45 28.38
C THR A 561 5.95 19.17 28.17
N THR A 562 6.65 19.50 29.26
CA THR A 562 8.01 20.07 29.23
C THR A 562 8.99 18.98 29.64
N PHE A 563 10.03 18.75 28.82
CA PHE A 563 11.00 17.67 29.02
C PHE A 563 12.44 18.14 28.90
#